data_AF-A0A961EAL4-F1
#
_entry.id   AF-A0A961EAL4-F1
#
_cell.length_a   1.000
_cell.length_b   1.000
_cell.length_c   1.000
_cell.angle_alpha   90.00
_cell.angle_beta   90.00
_cell.angle_gamma   90.00
#
_symmetry.space_group_name_H-M   'P 1'
#
loop_
_entity.id
_entity.type
_entity.pdbx_description
1 polymer ?
#
loop_
_entity_poly.entity_id
_entity_poly.type
_entity_poly.pdbx_seq_one_letter_code
_entity_poly.pdbx_strand_id
1 'polypeptide(L)'
;MRSTNCVYVDAGYLLASAATRATGTSLRSGINVDDAALISTLVNTAARLSGLPTLRVHWYDSAHNGVPDPRQERIGELPKVKLRLGRFGVQGEQKGVDLRIGLDLVTHARNNASDVFFLVSGDDDLTEAVEEAQVHGVQVVVLAIPNAAGKPHGISRHLLRAVDDMQVIDGAAVDAAVIKIDRKVPETTEPKSADVSRPGPKPGPPAAAHPAAPQTAARQPTPAHPAAPKPIPAEPRKASPATVAASAQIPIVKPRQTSTLAYSSKSGEISHVMPGYDAPDVVSDNDAIEAVADRVLSSFLDTASPDDLRQLAASRPSIPQDLDRAMLMDASDALAVGDIPEPVRYRLREVFWQRYNARRP
;
A
#
# COMPACT_ATOMS: atom_id res chain seq x y z
N MET A 1 7.21 -5.91 -34.59
CA MET A 1 7.24 -6.53 -33.24
C MET A 1 5.98 -7.37 -33.09
N ARG A 2 6.01 -8.47 -32.32
CA ARG A 2 4.77 -9.22 -32.04
C ARG A 2 3.99 -8.46 -30.97
N SER A 3 2.69 -8.30 -31.17
CA SER A 3 1.84 -7.65 -30.19
C SER A 3 1.77 -8.48 -28.90
N THR A 4 1.84 -7.80 -27.75
CA THR A 4 1.93 -8.43 -26.43
C THR A 4 1.13 -7.63 -25.40
N ASN A 5 0.84 -8.24 -24.25
CA ASN A 5 0.32 -7.53 -23.09
C ASN A 5 1.31 -7.55 -21.91
N CYS A 6 1.17 -6.57 -21.02
CA CYS A 6 1.86 -6.51 -19.74
C CYS A 6 0.83 -6.42 -18.60
N VAL A 7 1.13 -7.03 -17.46
CA VAL A 7 0.29 -6.96 -16.25
C VAL A 7 1.03 -6.16 -15.18
N TYR A 8 0.39 -5.16 -14.60
CA TYR A 8 0.91 -4.32 -13.53
C TYR A 8 0.08 -4.59 -12.28
N VAL A 9 0.72 -5.13 -11.25
CA VAL A 9 0.03 -5.63 -10.06
C VAL A 9 0.42 -4.80 -8.85
N ASP A 10 -0.54 -4.05 -8.30
CA ASP A 10 -0.44 -3.53 -6.95
C ASP A 10 -0.78 -4.67 -5.97
N ALA A 11 0.25 -5.20 -5.30
CA ALA A 11 0.09 -6.27 -4.31
C ALA A 11 -0.80 -5.83 -3.15
N GLY A 12 -0.80 -4.54 -2.82
CA GLY A 12 -1.60 -4.00 -1.74
C GLY A 12 -3.10 -4.11 -2.03
N TYR A 13 -3.53 -3.61 -3.19
CA TYR A 13 -4.90 -3.76 -3.66
C TYR A 13 -5.28 -5.23 -3.89
N LEU A 14 -4.43 -6.02 -4.55
CA LEU A 14 -4.72 -7.42 -4.86
C LEU A 14 -4.99 -8.25 -3.60
N LEU A 15 -4.10 -8.16 -2.60
CA LEU A 15 -4.20 -8.95 -1.38
C LEU A 15 -5.33 -8.47 -0.46
N ALA A 16 -5.55 -7.16 -0.36
CA ALA A 16 -6.70 -6.61 0.35
C ALA A 16 -8.01 -7.11 -0.29
N SER A 17 -8.09 -7.07 -1.62
CA SER A 17 -9.30 -7.46 -2.33
C SER A 17 -9.58 -8.96 -2.27
N ALA A 18 -8.52 -9.77 -2.32
CA ALA A 18 -8.57 -11.20 -2.07
C ALA A 18 -9.01 -11.53 -0.63
N ALA A 19 -8.52 -10.77 0.36
CA ALA A 19 -8.93 -10.93 1.76
C ALA A 19 -10.42 -10.63 1.93
N THR A 20 -10.92 -9.52 1.36
CA THR A 20 -12.35 -9.18 1.44
C THR A 20 -13.21 -10.27 0.85
N ARG A 21 -12.76 -10.89 -0.25
CA ARG A 21 -13.46 -12.03 -0.87
C ARG A 21 -13.50 -13.25 0.06
N ALA A 22 -12.36 -13.62 0.66
CA ALA A 22 -12.22 -14.85 1.44
C ALA A 22 -12.76 -14.74 2.88
N THR A 23 -12.65 -13.57 3.52
CA THR A 23 -12.92 -13.37 4.95
C THR A 23 -14.03 -12.35 5.21
N GLY A 24 -14.42 -11.58 4.20
CA GLY A 24 -15.31 -10.44 4.35
C GLY A 24 -14.63 -9.17 4.83
N THR A 25 -13.30 -9.14 5.05
CA THR A 25 -12.55 -7.93 5.41
C THR A 25 -11.30 -7.77 4.56
N SER A 26 -10.87 -6.54 4.31
CA SER A 26 -9.62 -6.26 3.59
C SER A 26 -8.34 -6.53 4.40
N LEU A 27 -8.47 -7.15 5.58
CA LEU A 27 -7.34 -7.48 6.44
C LEU A 27 -6.47 -8.60 5.86
N ARG A 28 -5.31 -8.22 5.34
CA ARG A 28 -4.38 -9.13 4.62
C ARG A 28 -3.80 -10.24 5.49
N SER A 29 -3.64 -10.00 6.79
CA SER A 29 -3.14 -11.01 7.74
C SER A 29 -4.13 -12.15 7.97
N GLY A 30 -5.39 -12.00 7.51
CA GLY A 30 -6.43 -13.03 7.62
C GLY A 30 -6.37 -14.11 6.54
N ILE A 31 -5.44 -14.04 5.59
CA ILE A 31 -5.34 -14.97 4.47
C ILE A 31 -3.92 -15.47 4.26
N ASN A 32 -3.80 -16.67 3.70
CA ASN A 32 -2.59 -17.18 3.08
C ASN A 32 -2.82 -17.30 1.56
N VAL A 33 -1.83 -16.96 0.75
CA VAL A 33 -1.98 -16.83 -0.71
C VAL A 33 -0.93 -17.68 -1.41
N ASP A 34 -1.37 -18.50 -2.36
CA ASP A 34 -0.50 -19.10 -3.37
C ASP A 34 -0.25 -18.05 -4.47
N ASP A 35 0.84 -17.31 -4.31
CA ASP A 35 1.22 -16.22 -5.22
C ASP A 35 1.43 -16.72 -6.65
N ALA A 36 1.94 -17.94 -6.83
CA ALA A 36 2.19 -18.50 -8.15
C ALA A 36 0.89 -18.85 -8.89
N ALA A 37 -0.07 -19.45 -8.18
CA ALA A 37 -1.40 -19.73 -8.71
C ALA A 37 -2.17 -18.43 -9.03
N LEU A 38 -2.08 -17.44 -8.15
CA LEU A 38 -2.74 -16.15 -8.33
C LEU A 38 -2.16 -15.39 -9.54
N ILE A 39 -0.83 -15.29 -9.65
CA ILE A 39 -0.17 -14.67 -10.81
C ILE A 39 -0.53 -15.41 -12.10
N SER A 40 -0.57 -16.75 -12.08
CA SER A 40 -0.99 -17.55 -13.24
C SER A 40 -2.42 -17.23 -13.67
N THR A 41 -3.32 -17.04 -12.70
CA THR A 41 -4.71 -16.62 -12.96
C THR A 41 -4.77 -15.25 -13.65
N LEU A 42 -3.99 -14.28 -13.18
CA LEU A 42 -3.89 -12.95 -13.79
C LEU A 42 -3.35 -13.02 -15.22
N VAL A 43 -2.27 -13.76 -15.44
CA VAL A 43 -1.65 -13.95 -16.77
C VAL A 43 -2.62 -14.62 -17.74
N ASN A 44 -3.29 -15.69 -17.31
CA ASN A 44 -4.27 -16.40 -18.15
C ASN A 44 -5.48 -15.52 -18.48
N THR A 45 -5.94 -14.71 -17.52
CA THR A 45 -7.03 -13.76 -17.72
C THR A 45 -6.64 -12.66 -18.71
N ALA A 46 -5.47 -12.04 -18.52
CA ALA A 46 -4.94 -11.03 -19.42
C ALA A 46 -4.78 -11.57 -20.86
N ALA A 47 -4.17 -12.74 -21.01
CA ALA A 47 -3.97 -13.38 -22.31
C ALA A 47 -5.29 -13.73 -23.00
N ARG A 48 -6.28 -14.21 -22.25
CA ARG A 48 -7.62 -14.51 -22.78
C ARG A 48 -8.36 -13.25 -23.21
N LEU A 49 -8.31 -12.18 -22.42
CA LEU A 49 -9.03 -10.94 -22.70
C LEU A 49 -8.43 -10.19 -23.89
N SER A 50 -7.10 -10.10 -23.99
CA SER A 50 -6.47 -9.38 -25.11
C SER A 50 -6.25 -10.25 -26.34
N GLY A 51 -6.29 -11.58 -26.22
CA GLY A 51 -5.86 -12.51 -27.28
C GLY A 51 -4.36 -12.44 -27.59
N LEU A 52 -3.56 -11.87 -26.68
CA LEU A 52 -2.12 -11.65 -26.85
C LEU A 52 -1.32 -12.42 -25.80
N PRO A 53 -0.08 -12.84 -26.12
CA PRO A 53 0.79 -13.42 -25.10
C PRO A 53 1.25 -12.36 -24.09
N THR A 54 1.26 -12.73 -22.81
CA THR A 54 1.83 -11.88 -21.75
C THR A 54 3.35 -11.86 -21.82
N LEU A 55 3.88 -10.66 -22.02
CA LEU A 55 5.31 -10.36 -22.04
C LEU A 55 5.89 -10.47 -20.63
N ARG A 56 5.25 -9.80 -19.67
CA ARG A 56 5.77 -9.63 -18.31
C ARG A 56 4.67 -9.28 -17.30
N VAL A 57 4.88 -9.72 -16.07
CA VAL A 57 4.13 -9.26 -14.90
C VAL A 57 5.05 -8.36 -14.08
N HIS A 58 4.65 -7.13 -13.86
CA HIS A 58 5.30 -6.17 -12.97
C HIS A 58 4.57 -6.22 -11.63
N TRP A 59 5.24 -6.75 -10.61
CA TRP A 59 4.68 -6.91 -9.26
C TRP A 59 5.21 -5.80 -8.37
N TYR A 60 4.31 -4.96 -7.87
CA TYR A 60 4.66 -3.81 -7.03
C TYR A 60 4.24 -4.08 -5.60
N ASP A 61 5.19 -3.93 -4.67
CA ASP A 61 4.96 -4.21 -3.27
C ASP A 61 5.76 -3.25 -2.37
N SER A 62 5.31 -3.10 -1.13
CA SER A 62 6.04 -2.34 -0.10
C SER A 62 7.05 -3.24 0.60
N ALA A 63 8.28 -2.78 0.78
CA ALA A 63 9.33 -3.56 1.44
C ALA A 63 10.12 -2.71 2.42
N HIS A 64 10.34 -3.21 3.64
CA HIS A 64 10.96 -2.45 4.71
C HIS A 64 12.39 -2.07 4.32
N ASN A 65 12.70 -0.77 4.28
CA ASN A 65 13.97 -0.23 3.76
C ASN A 65 14.31 -0.70 2.33
N GLY A 66 13.33 -1.10 1.54
CA GLY A 66 13.51 -1.65 0.19
C GLY A 66 14.15 -3.05 0.15
N VAL A 67 14.20 -3.76 1.29
CA VAL A 67 14.71 -5.13 1.38
C VAL A 67 13.53 -6.09 1.25
N PRO A 68 13.53 -7.00 0.24
CA PRO A 68 12.45 -7.95 0.08
C PRO A 68 12.39 -8.91 1.27
N ASP A 69 11.18 -9.28 1.67
CA ASP A 69 10.97 -10.41 2.59
C ASP A 69 11.03 -11.76 1.83
N PRO A 70 11.08 -12.91 2.53
CA PRO A 70 11.18 -14.22 1.88
C PRO A 70 10.01 -14.55 0.93
N ARG A 71 8.83 -13.99 1.14
CA ARG A 71 7.69 -14.17 0.23
C ARG A 71 7.90 -13.36 -1.04
N GLN A 72 8.31 -12.09 -0.90
CA GLN A 72 8.63 -11.21 -2.02
C GLN A 72 9.79 -11.76 -2.86
N GLU A 73 10.83 -12.31 -2.24
CA GLU A 73 11.93 -13.00 -2.94
C GLU A 73 11.39 -14.13 -3.83
N ARG A 74 10.57 -15.03 -3.27
CA ARG A 74 9.93 -16.12 -4.05
C ARG A 74 9.10 -15.60 -5.21
N ILE A 75 8.33 -14.52 -5.02
CA ILE A 75 7.56 -13.88 -6.10
C ILE A 75 8.49 -13.35 -7.19
N GLY A 76 9.61 -12.72 -6.81
CA GLY A 76 10.60 -12.19 -7.74
C GLY A 76 11.32 -13.25 -8.58
N GLU A 77 11.38 -14.49 -8.10
CA GLU A 77 11.98 -15.64 -8.77
C GLU A 77 11.03 -16.31 -9.78
N LEU A 78 9.74 -15.98 -9.77
CA LEU A 78 8.76 -16.58 -10.67
C LEU A 78 9.02 -16.19 -12.15
N PRO A 79 8.76 -17.09 -13.11
CA PRO A 79 8.95 -16.81 -14.53
C PRO A 79 8.18 -15.58 -15.00
N LYS A 80 8.85 -14.71 -15.77
CA LYS A 80 8.29 -13.46 -16.32
C LYS A 80 7.80 -12.44 -15.29
N VAL A 81 8.05 -12.64 -14.00
CA VAL A 81 7.74 -11.67 -12.96
C VAL A 81 8.90 -10.70 -12.77
N LYS A 82 8.59 -9.43 -12.54
CA LYS A 82 9.54 -8.40 -12.10
C LYS A 82 9.02 -7.77 -10.82
N LEU A 83 9.62 -8.17 -9.71
CA LEU A 83 9.39 -7.56 -8.40
C LEU A 83 9.95 -6.12 -8.38
N ARG A 84 9.11 -5.17 -7.97
CA ARG A 84 9.44 -3.75 -7.88
C ARG A 84 9.00 -3.23 -6.52
N LEU A 85 9.99 -2.98 -5.67
CA LEU A 85 9.73 -2.57 -4.30
C LEU A 85 9.61 -1.04 -4.21
N GLY A 86 8.52 -0.58 -3.57
CA GLY A 86 8.39 0.77 -3.06
C GLY A 86 9.40 1.02 -1.94
N ARG A 87 9.83 2.27 -1.78
CA ARG A 87 10.67 2.69 -0.64
C ARG A 87 9.82 3.43 0.37
N PHE A 88 10.10 3.21 1.65
CA PHE A 88 9.54 4.02 2.73
C PHE A 88 10.17 5.41 2.73
N GLY A 89 9.38 6.46 2.94
CA GLY A 89 9.90 7.79 3.24
C GLY A 89 10.61 7.81 4.59
N VAL A 90 11.52 8.78 4.78
CA VAL A 90 12.32 8.96 6.02
C VAL A 90 11.45 9.23 7.27
N GLN A 91 10.18 9.60 7.08
CA GLN A 91 9.20 9.84 8.14
C GLN A 91 8.11 8.77 8.25
N GLY A 92 8.30 7.59 7.63
CA GLY A 92 7.30 6.52 7.68
C GLY A 92 6.07 6.75 6.80
N GLU A 93 6.04 7.81 5.97
CA GLU A 93 5.02 7.93 4.92
C GLU A 93 5.21 6.83 3.88
N GLN A 94 4.19 5.98 3.75
CA GLN A 94 4.12 4.88 2.80
C GLN A 94 3.70 5.40 1.42
N LYS A 95 4.52 6.24 0.81
CA LYS A 95 4.30 6.77 -0.55
C LYS A 95 5.42 6.30 -1.47
N GLY A 96 5.07 5.52 -2.49
CA GLY A 96 6.04 5.18 -3.53
C GLY A 96 5.76 3.93 -4.35
N VAL A 97 4.76 3.12 -3.98
CA VAL A 97 4.29 2.04 -4.86
C VAL A 97 3.52 2.65 -6.04
N ASP A 98 2.54 3.51 -5.78
CA ASP A 98 1.64 4.07 -6.79
C ASP A 98 2.40 4.97 -7.76
N LEU A 99 3.26 5.85 -7.23
CA LEU A 99 4.19 6.65 -8.04
C LEU A 99 5.07 5.77 -8.94
N ARG A 100 5.55 4.62 -8.43
CA ARG A 100 6.40 3.72 -9.21
C ARG A 100 5.60 3.00 -10.30
N ILE A 101 4.38 2.58 -10.01
CA ILE A 101 3.45 2.01 -11.00
C ILE A 101 3.22 3.04 -12.10
N GLY A 102 2.82 4.26 -11.73
CA GLY A 102 2.55 5.33 -12.69
C GLY A 102 3.75 5.67 -13.58
N LEU A 103 4.95 5.81 -12.98
CA LEU A 103 6.18 6.03 -13.74
C LEU A 103 6.51 4.90 -14.71
N ASP A 104 6.32 3.64 -14.30
CA ASP A 104 6.56 2.49 -15.16
C ASP A 104 5.52 2.38 -16.28
N LEU A 105 4.23 2.64 -16.01
CA LEU A 105 3.17 2.68 -17.02
C LEU A 105 3.54 3.67 -18.13
N VAL A 106 3.83 4.92 -17.76
CA VAL A 106 4.21 5.97 -18.72
C VAL A 106 5.50 5.61 -19.46
N THR A 107 6.52 5.12 -18.75
CA THR A 107 7.81 4.75 -19.37
C THR A 107 7.65 3.60 -20.36
N HIS A 108 6.91 2.56 -20.00
CA HIS A 108 6.71 1.42 -20.88
C HIS A 108 5.84 1.78 -22.10
N ALA A 109 4.83 2.64 -21.92
CA ALA A 109 4.02 3.14 -23.03
C ALA A 109 4.86 3.96 -24.01
N ARG A 110 5.68 4.90 -23.51
CA ARG A 110 6.62 5.70 -24.32
C ARG A 110 7.59 4.87 -25.15
N ASN A 111 8.00 3.72 -24.63
CA ASN A 111 8.92 2.81 -25.29
C ASN A 111 8.23 1.73 -26.13
N ASN A 112 6.90 1.79 -26.30
CA ASN A 112 6.10 0.79 -27.01
C ASN A 112 6.39 -0.65 -26.52
N ALA A 113 6.44 -0.83 -25.19
CA ALA A 113 6.81 -2.11 -24.59
C ALA A 113 5.76 -3.21 -24.83
N SER A 114 4.48 -2.85 -24.89
CA SER A 114 3.34 -3.74 -25.18
C SER A 114 2.13 -2.91 -25.63
N ASP A 115 1.17 -3.52 -26.32
CA ASP A 115 0.00 -2.84 -26.88
C ASP A 115 -1.15 -2.72 -25.87
N VAL A 116 -1.22 -3.65 -24.91
CA VAL A 116 -2.26 -3.71 -23.88
C VAL A 116 -1.64 -3.81 -22.49
N PHE A 117 -2.02 -2.91 -21.59
CA PHE A 117 -1.66 -2.94 -20.18
C PHE A 117 -2.85 -3.36 -19.35
N PHE A 118 -2.68 -4.42 -18.58
CA PHE A 118 -3.63 -4.82 -17.55
C PHE A 118 -3.17 -4.27 -16.21
N LEU A 119 -4.02 -3.48 -15.54
CA LEU A 119 -3.73 -2.88 -14.24
C LEU A 119 -4.58 -3.58 -13.15
N VAL A 120 -3.91 -4.17 -12.17
CA VAL A 120 -4.54 -4.72 -10.97
C VAL A 120 -4.33 -3.73 -9.84
N SER A 121 -5.13 -2.66 -9.84
CA SER A 121 -5.14 -1.63 -8.80
C SER A 121 -6.52 -0.96 -8.76
N GLY A 122 -6.79 -0.28 -7.66
CA GLY A 122 -7.98 0.55 -7.46
C GLY A 122 -7.67 2.00 -7.07
N ASP A 123 -6.40 2.41 -7.15
CA ASP A 123 -5.95 3.71 -6.64
C ASP A 123 -6.25 4.86 -7.60
N ASP A 124 -6.77 5.96 -7.06
CA ASP A 124 -7.08 7.18 -7.80
C ASP A 124 -5.82 7.86 -8.33
N ASP A 125 -4.69 7.73 -7.62
CA ASP A 125 -3.41 8.35 -7.93
C ASP A 125 -2.77 7.81 -9.24
N LEU A 126 -3.34 6.75 -9.81
CA LEU A 126 -2.87 6.17 -11.08
C LEU A 126 -3.58 6.77 -12.31
N THR A 127 -4.62 7.58 -12.11
CA THR A 127 -5.48 8.11 -13.17
C THR A 127 -4.67 8.85 -14.24
N GLU A 128 -3.82 9.79 -13.85
CA GLU A 128 -3.01 10.59 -14.78
C GLU A 128 -1.99 9.74 -15.54
N ALA A 129 -1.44 8.71 -14.89
CA ALA A 129 -0.50 7.80 -15.53
C ALA A 129 -1.18 6.89 -16.57
N VAL A 130 -2.44 6.50 -16.31
CA VAL A 130 -3.27 5.76 -17.28
C VAL A 130 -3.55 6.62 -18.51
N GLU A 131 -4.03 7.85 -18.31
CA GLU A 131 -4.33 8.77 -19.43
C GLU A 131 -3.07 9.06 -20.26
N GLU A 132 -1.92 9.29 -19.62
CA GLU A 132 -0.65 9.51 -20.31
C GLU A 132 -0.18 8.24 -21.07
N ALA A 133 -0.39 7.04 -20.52
CA ALA A 133 -0.08 5.79 -21.23
C ALA A 133 -0.94 5.63 -22.50
N GLN A 134 -2.22 6.02 -22.43
CA GLN A 134 -3.15 5.99 -23.57
C GLN A 134 -2.78 7.01 -24.66
N VAL A 135 -2.23 8.18 -24.29
CA VAL A 135 -1.66 9.15 -25.25
C VAL A 135 -0.58 8.51 -26.13
N HIS A 136 0.13 7.51 -25.61
CA HIS A 136 1.12 6.73 -26.36
C HIS A 136 0.54 5.53 -27.13
N GLY A 137 -0.79 5.42 -27.21
CA GLY A 137 -1.48 4.40 -28.02
C GLY A 137 -1.62 3.03 -27.36
N VAL A 138 -1.38 2.94 -26.05
CA VAL A 138 -1.57 1.71 -25.26
C VAL A 138 -3.00 1.63 -24.74
N GLN A 139 -3.65 0.49 -24.90
CA GLN A 139 -4.93 0.22 -24.25
C GLN A 139 -4.70 -0.16 -22.78
N VAL A 140 -5.44 0.43 -21.85
CA VAL A 140 -5.35 0.15 -20.41
C VAL A 140 -6.65 -0.44 -19.90
N VAL A 141 -6.58 -1.65 -19.36
CA VAL A 141 -7.72 -2.39 -18.80
C VAL A 141 -7.49 -2.69 -17.34
N VAL A 142 -8.43 -2.32 -16.47
CA VAL A 142 -8.37 -2.69 -15.05
C VAL A 142 -8.88 -4.12 -14.85
N LEU A 143 -8.13 -4.92 -14.11
CA LEU A 143 -8.59 -6.23 -13.64
C LEU A 143 -9.05 -6.12 -12.19
N ALA A 144 -10.37 -6.17 -11.99
CA ALA A 144 -11.00 -6.09 -10.69
C ALA A 144 -11.05 -7.45 -10.00
N ILE A 145 -10.72 -7.49 -8.72
CA ILE A 145 -10.92 -8.68 -7.89
C ILE A 145 -12.36 -8.63 -7.34
N PRO A 146 -13.20 -9.67 -7.56
CA PRO A 146 -14.57 -9.65 -7.09
C PRO A 146 -14.66 -9.85 -5.58
N ASN A 147 -15.61 -9.17 -4.93
CA ASN A 147 -16.00 -9.49 -3.57
C ASN A 147 -16.79 -10.83 -3.50
N ALA A 148 -17.22 -11.24 -2.31
CA ALA A 148 -18.00 -12.46 -2.13
C ALA A 148 -19.31 -12.50 -2.96
N ALA A 149 -19.88 -11.34 -3.29
CA ALA A 149 -21.08 -11.23 -4.12
C ALA A 149 -20.77 -11.18 -5.64
N GLY A 150 -19.51 -11.35 -6.04
CA GLY A 150 -19.09 -11.32 -7.44
C GLY A 150 -18.96 -9.92 -8.06
N LYS A 151 -19.11 -8.85 -7.26
CA LYS A 151 -19.01 -7.46 -7.73
C LYS A 151 -17.58 -6.94 -7.60
N PRO A 152 -17.11 -6.06 -8.51
CA PRO A 152 -15.87 -5.34 -8.31
C PRO A 152 -15.96 -4.47 -7.04
N HIS A 153 -14.86 -4.36 -6.31
CA HIS A 153 -14.78 -3.57 -5.08
C HIS A 153 -13.39 -2.96 -4.92
N GLY A 154 -13.26 -1.91 -4.09
CA GLY A 154 -11.97 -1.27 -3.82
C GLY A 154 -11.35 -0.52 -5.01
N ILE A 155 -12.13 -0.07 -6.00
CA ILE A 155 -11.64 0.69 -7.17
C ILE A 155 -12.25 2.08 -7.19
N SER A 156 -11.41 3.11 -7.35
CA SER A 156 -11.86 4.50 -7.45
C SER A 156 -12.72 4.75 -8.69
N ARG A 157 -13.67 5.69 -8.57
CA ARG A 157 -14.52 6.08 -9.70
C ARG A 157 -13.79 6.93 -10.73
N HIS A 158 -12.71 7.64 -10.38
CA HIS A 158 -11.96 8.39 -11.39
C HIS A 158 -11.10 7.45 -12.22
N LEU A 159 -10.44 6.47 -11.59
CA LEU A 159 -9.70 5.44 -12.32
C LEU A 159 -10.60 4.69 -13.30
N LEU A 160 -11.81 4.30 -12.88
CA LEU A 160 -12.80 3.65 -13.76
C LEU A 160 -13.23 4.51 -14.95
N ARG A 161 -13.16 5.84 -14.84
CA ARG A 161 -13.50 6.76 -15.94
C ARG A 161 -12.35 6.99 -16.90
N ALA A 162 -11.11 6.82 -16.44
CA ALA A 162 -9.91 7.01 -17.26
C ALA A 162 -9.53 5.77 -18.07
N VAL A 163 -9.75 4.57 -17.52
CA VAL A 163 -9.36 3.31 -18.18
C VAL A 163 -10.26 2.99 -19.37
N ASP A 164 -9.74 2.24 -20.35
CA ASP A 164 -10.52 1.86 -21.55
C ASP A 164 -11.61 0.84 -21.22
N ASP A 165 -11.35 -0.05 -20.26
CA ASP A 165 -12.28 -1.08 -19.83
C ASP A 165 -11.96 -1.56 -18.40
N MET A 166 -12.94 -2.19 -17.75
CA MET A 166 -12.77 -2.88 -16.47
C MET A 166 -13.36 -4.28 -16.54
N GLN A 167 -12.54 -5.27 -16.22
CA GLN A 167 -12.89 -6.68 -16.29
C GLN A 167 -12.75 -7.32 -14.91
N VAL A 168 -13.77 -8.06 -14.49
CA VAL A 168 -13.75 -8.79 -13.21
C VAL A 168 -13.08 -10.15 -13.42
N ILE A 169 -12.11 -10.48 -12.56
CA ILE A 169 -11.43 -11.77 -12.58
C ILE A 169 -12.38 -12.87 -12.09
N ASP A 170 -12.19 -14.10 -12.57
CA ASP A 170 -12.93 -15.25 -12.07
C ASP A 170 -12.69 -15.45 -10.57
N GLY A 171 -13.76 -15.25 -9.79
CA GLY A 171 -13.72 -15.39 -8.35
C GLY A 171 -13.35 -16.80 -7.88
N ALA A 172 -13.76 -17.85 -8.61
CA ALA A 172 -13.44 -19.22 -8.24
C ALA A 172 -11.93 -19.50 -8.38
N ALA A 173 -11.29 -18.88 -9.37
CA ALA A 173 -9.83 -18.97 -9.54
C ALA A 173 -9.08 -18.23 -8.44
N VAL A 174 -9.62 -17.11 -7.93
CA VAL A 174 -9.08 -16.42 -6.76
C VAL A 174 -9.25 -17.28 -5.51
N ASP A 175 -10.43 -17.88 -5.30
CA ASP A 175 -10.70 -18.74 -4.14
C ASP A 175 -9.78 -19.97 -4.10
N ALA A 176 -9.42 -20.53 -5.26
CA ALA A 176 -8.48 -21.64 -5.35
C ALA A 176 -7.04 -21.27 -4.92
N ALA A 177 -6.67 -19.97 -5.00
CA ALA A 177 -5.35 -19.47 -4.66
C ALA A 177 -5.27 -18.86 -3.25
N VAL A 178 -6.40 -18.71 -2.53
CA VAL A 178 -6.48 -17.97 -1.27
C VAL A 178 -7.11 -18.83 -0.18
N ILE A 179 -6.41 -19.01 0.92
CA ILE A 179 -6.86 -19.80 2.07
C ILE A 179 -7.07 -18.87 3.25
N LYS A 180 -8.27 -18.90 3.86
CA LYS A 180 -8.56 -18.17 5.09
C LYS A 180 -7.76 -18.76 6.26
N ILE A 181 -7.13 -17.89 7.05
CA ILE A 181 -6.49 -18.26 8.31
C ILE A 181 -7.56 -18.19 9.39
N ASP A 182 -7.80 -19.29 10.09
CA ASP A 182 -8.59 -19.32 11.33
C ASP A 182 -7.71 -19.90 12.44
N ARG A 183 -7.14 -19.02 13.27
CA ARG A 183 -6.27 -19.39 14.38
C ARG A 183 -7.11 -19.43 15.64
N LYS A 184 -8.02 -20.40 15.74
CA LYS A 184 -8.75 -20.64 16.99
C LYS A 184 -7.71 -20.91 18.09
N VAL A 185 -7.55 -19.97 19.03
CA VAL A 185 -6.73 -20.17 20.22
C VAL A 185 -7.22 -21.46 20.88
N PRO A 186 -6.38 -22.50 21.04
CA PRO A 186 -6.80 -23.65 21.82
C PRO A 186 -7.08 -23.12 23.24
N GLU A 187 -8.32 -23.28 23.70
CA GLU A 187 -8.66 -23.09 25.12
C GLU A 187 -7.62 -23.85 25.95
N THR A 188 -6.88 -23.10 26.76
CA THR A 188 -5.85 -23.59 27.65
C THR A 188 -6.42 -24.72 28.50
N THR A 189 -6.12 -25.98 28.19
CA THR A 189 -6.24 -27.04 29.18
C THR A 189 -5.21 -26.75 30.26
N GLU A 190 -5.70 -26.27 31.41
CA GLU A 190 -4.91 -26.06 32.62
C GLU A 190 -4.05 -27.31 32.93
N PRO A 191 -2.72 -27.21 33.00
CA PRO A 191 -1.94 -28.25 33.63
C PRO A 191 -2.12 -28.11 35.14
N LYS A 192 -2.80 -29.10 35.73
CA LYS A 192 -2.88 -29.31 37.18
C LYS A 192 -1.50 -29.15 37.82
N SER A 193 -1.45 -28.28 38.82
CA SER A 193 -0.36 -28.11 39.76
C SER A 193 0.11 -29.44 40.35
N ALA A 194 1.38 -29.78 40.15
CA ALA A 194 2.12 -30.72 40.99
C ALA A 194 3.29 -29.97 41.62
N ASP A 195 3.28 -29.97 42.95
CA ASP A 195 4.12 -29.21 43.86
C ASP A 195 5.49 -29.90 44.12
N VAL A 196 6.52 -29.06 44.18
CA VAL A 196 7.81 -29.12 44.91
C VAL A 196 8.60 -30.45 45.04
N SER A 197 9.86 -30.42 44.60
CA SER A 197 11.02 -30.52 45.51
C SER A 197 12.37 -30.28 44.81
N ARG A 198 13.07 -29.23 45.25
CA ARG A 198 14.51 -28.97 45.02
C ARG A 198 15.30 -29.51 46.23
N PRO A 199 16.55 -29.93 46.05
CA PRO A 199 17.64 -29.16 46.68
C PRO A 199 18.94 -29.08 45.83
N GLY A 200 19.72 -28.01 45.99
CA GLY A 200 21.16 -27.93 45.60
C GLY A 200 22.03 -27.71 46.86
N PRO A 201 23.29 -27.21 46.81
CA PRO A 201 24.33 -27.18 45.76
C PRO A 201 25.79 -27.46 46.27
N LYS A 202 26.80 -27.25 45.39
CA LYS A 202 28.26 -26.92 45.61
C LYS A 202 29.32 -28.06 45.43
N PRO A 203 30.66 -27.78 45.38
CA PRO A 203 31.44 -27.17 44.28
C PRO A 203 32.84 -27.85 44.03
N GLY A 204 33.60 -27.47 42.99
CA GLY A 204 35.00 -27.94 42.80
C GLY A 204 35.80 -27.24 41.66
N PRO A 205 36.99 -26.64 41.92
CA PRO A 205 37.89 -25.94 40.95
C PRO A 205 39.28 -26.64 40.78
N PRO A 206 40.40 -26.04 40.26
CA PRO A 206 40.70 -25.27 39.02
C PRO A 206 42.02 -25.69 38.26
N ALA A 207 42.33 -25.01 37.13
CA ALA A 207 43.64 -24.37 36.77
C ALA A 207 44.47 -24.81 35.53
N ALA A 208 45.16 -23.78 34.98
CA ALA A 208 46.35 -23.70 34.10
C ALA A 208 46.16 -23.79 32.55
N ALA A 209 46.81 -23.00 31.68
CA ALA A 209 47.66 -21.81 31.75
C ALA A 209 47.85 -21.22 30.31
N HIS A 210 48.19 -19.92 30.21
CA HIS A 210 48.66 -19.18 29.02
C HIS A 210 50.10 -19.60 28.60
N PRO A 211 50.62 -19.35 27.35
CA PRO A 211 51.16 -18.01 26.98
C PRO A 211 51.09 -17.56 25.49
N ALA A 212 51.08 -16.24 25.35
CA ALA A 212 51.62 -15.27 24.36
C ALA A 212 52.22 -15.67 22.97
N ALA A 213 51.74 -14.94 21.93
CA ALA A 213 52.43 -14.13 20.88
C ALA A 213 53.50 -14.80 19.95
N PRO A 214 53.64 -14.44 18.64
CA PRO A 214 53.81 -13.05 18.18
C PRO A 214 53.13 -12.62 16.86
N GLN A 215 53.13 -11.30 16.69
CA GLN A 215 52.68 -10.50 15.56
C GLN A 215 53.46 -10.81 14.27
N THR A 216 52.77 -10.79 13.12
CA THR A 216 53.38 -10.41 11.84
C THR A 216 52.39 -9.58 11.03
N ALA A 217 52.85 -8.41 10.62
CA ALA A 217 52.16 -7.47 9.75
C ALA A 217 52.34 -7.89 8.29
N ALA A 218 51.27 -7.85 7.49
CA ALA A 218 51.36 -7.86 6.03
C ALA A 218 50.24 -7.02 5.39
N ARG A 219 50.70 -5.86 4.90
CA ARG A 219 50.14 -4.90 3.94
C ARG A 219 49.04 -5.42 3.00
N GLN A 220 47.91 -4.69 2.98
CA GLN A 220 46.95 -4.67 1.87
C GLN A 220 47.42 -3.71 0.76
N PRO A 221 47.28 -4.06 -0.53
CA PRO A 221 47.34 -3.11 -1.63
C PRO A 221 45.93 -2.59 -2.02
N THR A 222 45.80 -1.27 -2.09
CA THR A 222 44.66 -0.54 -2.66
C THR A 222 44.70 -0.52 -4.19
N PRO A 223 43.58 -0.70 -4.90
CA PRO A 223 43.45 -0.30 -6.30
C PRO A 223 43.05 1.18 -6.42
N ALA A 224 43.79 1.92 -7.25
CA ALA A 224 43.57 3.31 -7.58
C ALA A 224 42.42 3.48 -8.59
N HIS A 225 41.51 4.42 -8.32
CA HIS A 225 40.56 4.95 -9.30
C HIS A 225 41.15 6.19 -10.01
N PRO A 226 40.96 6.36 -11.33
CA PRO A 226 41.41 7.55 -12.06
C PRO A 226 40.57 8.79 -11.71
N ALA A 227 41.26 9.92 -11.57
CA ALA A 227 40.71 11.22 -11.24
C ALA A 227 39.93 11.87 -12.40
N ALA A 228 38.74 12.40 -12.09
CA ALA A 228 37.97 13.29 -12.95
C ALA A 228 38.55 14.73 -12.92
N PRO A 229 38.46 15.51 -14.02
CA PRO A 229 39.03 16.86 -14.08
C PRO A 229 38.21 17.92 -13.32
N LYS A 230 38.93 18.87 -12.73
CA LYS A 230 38.43 20.02 -11.94
C LYS A 230 37.63 21.02 -12.80
N PRO A 231 36.56 21.64 -12.25
CA PRO A 231 35.88 22.76 -12.90
C PRO A 231 36.62 24.10 -12.69
N ILE A 232 36.60 24.92 -13.74
CA ILE A 232 37.14 26.29 -13.81
C ILE A 232 36.14 27.25 -13.11
N PRO A 233 36.59 28.27 -12.33
CA PRO A 233 35.68 29.25 -11.75
C PRO A 233 35.21 30.26 -12.80
N ALA A 234 33.90 30.37 -13.01
CA ALA A 234 33.28 31.45 -13.78
C ALA A 234 32.77 32.54 -12.82
N GLU A 235 33.18 33.79 -13.06
CA GLU A 235 32.76 34.97 -12.30
C GLU A 235 31.25 35.23 -12.41
N PRO A 236 30.58 35.70 -11.33
CA PRO A 236 29.17 36.04 -11.36
C PRO A 236 28.94 37.41 -12.01
N ARG A 237 28.36 37.43 -13.21
CA ARG A 237 27.80 38.64 -13.81
C ARG A 237 26.51 39.01 -13.06
N LYS A 238 26.53 40.16 -12.38
CA LYS A 238 25.34 40.80 -11.79
C LYS A 238 24.42 41.29 -12.91
N ALA A 239 23.28 40.65 -13.11
CA ALA A 239 22.17 41.21 -13.87
C ALA A 239 21.16 41.78 -12.86
N SER A 240 21.08 43.11 -12.80
CA SER A 240 20.08 43.83 -11.98
C SER A 240 18.69 43.74 -12.62
N PRO A 241 17.59 43.72 -11.84
CA PRO A 241 16.21 43.58 -12.34
C PRO A 241 15.66 44.78 -13.15
N ALA A 242 16.52 45.70 -13.60
CA ALA A 242 16.13 46.92 -14.29
C ALA A 242 16.03 46.80 -15.83
N THR A 243 16.41 45.65 -16.42
CA THR A 243 16.54 45.53 -17.89
C THR A 243 15.41 44.71 -18.57
N VAL A 244 14.41 44.23 -17.82
CA VAL A 244 13.26 43.46 -18.37
C VAL A 244 11.96 44.29 -18.40
N ALA A 245 11.98 45.54 -17.91
CA ALA A 245 10.79 46.39 -17.80
C ALA A 245 10.48 47.25 -19.05
N ALA A 246 11.09 46.96 -20.20
CA ALA A 246 10.94 47.79 -21.41
C ALA A 246 10.65 46.94 -22.66
N SER A 247 9.54 46.19 -22.64
CA SER A 247 8.73 45.88 -23.85
C SER A 247 7.57 44.95 -23.48
N ALA A 248 6.36 45.50 -23.53
CA ALA A 248 5.06 44.85 -23.82
C ALA A 248 3.96 45.51 -22.99
N GLN A 249 3.34 46.56 -23.55
CA GLN A 249 2.03 47.02 -23.08
C GLN A 249 0.98 45.98 -23.50
N ILE A 250 0.64 45.07 -22.59
CA ILE A 250 -0.54 44.22 -22.70
C ILE A 250 -1.72 45.01 -22.10
N PRO A 251 -2.85 45.19 -22.81
CA PRO A 251 -4.01 45.86 -22.23
C PRO A 251 -4.55 45.05 -21.04
N ILE A 252 -4.57 45.69 -19.86
CA ILE A 252 -5.12 45.13 -18.62
C ILE A 252 -6.64 45.08 -18.77
N VAL A 253 -7.18 43.90 -19.07
CA VAL A 253 -8.60 43.61 -18.83
C VAL A 253 -8.77 43.46 -17.31
N LYS A 254 -9.52 44.35 -16.67
CA LYS A 254 -9.88 44.21 -15.26
C LYS A 254 -10.66 42.88 -15.08
N PRO A 255 -10.16 41.88 -14.33
CA PRO A 255 -10.95 40.71 -14.04
C PRO A 255 -12.14 41.14 -13.19
N ARG A 256 -13.35 40.77 -13.62
CA ARG A 256 -14.56 40.90 -12.80
C ARG A 256 -14.41 39.96 -11.62
N GLN A 257 -14.05 40.49 -10.45
CA GLN A 257 -13.95 39.70 -9.23
C GLN A 257 -15.36 39.21 -8.83
N THR A 258 -15.64 37.94 -9.13
CA THR A 258 -16.79 37.19 -8.60
C THR A 258 -16.32 36.20 -7.53
N SER A 259 -15.28 36.54 -6.77
CA SER A 259 -14.84 35.71 -5.65
C SER A 259 -15.81 35.91 -4.49
N THR A 260 -16.66 34.91 -4.26
CA THR A 260 -17.56 34.87 -3.10
C THR A 260 -16.80 34.21 -1.95
N LEU A 261 -16.83 34.82 -0.76
CA LEU A 261 -16.13 34.31 0.42
C LEU A 261 -16.74 32.96 0.84
N ALA A 262 -16.01 31.86 0.64
CA ALA A 262 -16.52 30.51 0.87
C ALA A 262 -16.48 30.07 2.34
N TYR A 263 -15.60 30.67 3.15
CA TYR A 263 -15.45 30.36 4.58
C TYR A 263 -15.01 31.60 5.36
N SER A 264 -15.62 31.83 6.51
CA SER A 264 -15.17 32.81 7.50
C SER A 264 -15.35 32.25 8.90
N SER A 265 -14.26 32.22 9.66
CA SER A 265 -14.28 31.85 11.08
C SER A 265 -13.75 33.01 11.91
N LYS A 266 -14.55 33.46 12.87
CA LYS A 266 -14.12 34.34 13.95
C LYS A 266 -14.15 33.56 15.25
N SER A 267 -13.08 33.67 16.04
CA SER A 267 -13.01 33.05 17.36
C SER A 267 -14.16 33.53 18.24
N GLY A 268 -15.03 32.61 18.67
CA GLY A 268 -16.20 32.89 19.50
C GLY A 268 -17.55 32.93 18.76
N GLU A 269 -17.57 32.78 17.43
CA GLU A 269 -18.79 32.65 16.63
C GLU A 269 -18.83 31.31 15.89
N ILE A 270 -20.05 30.82 15.61
CA ILE A 270 -20.27 29.61 14.82
C ILE A 270 -19.83 29.90 13.38
N SER A 271 -18.88 29.11 12.85
CA SER A 271 -18.43 29.23 11.46
C SER A 271 -19.60 29.08 10.50
N HIS A 272 -19.80 30.07 9.63
CA HIS A 272 -20.84 30.01 8.61
C HIS A 272 -20.26 29.42 7.31
N VAL A 273 -20.74 28.26 6.91
CA VAL A 273 -20.42 27.61 5.62
C VAL A 273 -21.58 27.87 4.65
N MET A 274 -21.28 28.09 3.36
CA MET A 274 -22.35 28.25 2.36
C MET A 274 -23.14 26.93 2.18
N PRO A 275 -24.49 26.98 2.12
CA PRO A 275 -25.31 25.82 1.83
C PRO A 275 -24.87 25.13 0.52
N GLY A 276 -24.58 23.83 0.58
CA GLY A 276 -24.01 23.05 -0.53
C GLY A 276 -22.51 22.77 -0.44
N TYR A 277 -21.80 23.38 0.53
CA TYR A 277 -20.46 22.98 0.98
C TYR A 277 -20.48 22.16 2.28
N ASP A 278 -21.66 21.89 2.82
CA ASP A 278 -21.82 20.87 3.85
C ASP A 278 -21.38 19.54 3.24
N ALA A 279 -20.38 18.90 3.84
CA ALA A 279 -20.12 17.50 3.56
C ALA A 279 -21.46 16.76 3.73
N PRO A 280 -21.81 15.79 2.86
CA PRO A 280 -22.98 14.95 3.12
C PRO A 280 -22.91 14.48 4.57
N ASP A 281 -24.05 14.35 5.26
CA ASP A 281 -24.13 13.88 6.65
C ASP A 281 -23.57 12.45 6.81
N VAL A 282 -22.26 12.24 6.64
CA VAL A 282 -21.56 10.95 6.78
C VAL A 282 -21.51 10.53 8.26
N VAL A 283 -21.96 11.41 9.16
CA VAL A 283 -22.19 11.12 10.59
C VAL A 283 -23.48 10.30 10.78
N SER A 284 -24.34 10.16 9.77
CA SER A 284 -25.62 9.43 9.89
C SER A 284 -25.48 7.90 9.85
N ASP A 285 -24.35 7.36 9.39
CA ASP A 285 -24.16 5.90 9.24
C ASP A 285 -23.28 5.31 10.36
N ASN A 286 -23.54 5.70 11.61
CA ASN A 286 -22.82 5.18 12.79
C ASN A 286 -22.87 3.65 12.85
N ASP A 287 -23.99 3.02 12.49
CA ASP A 287 -24.13 1.56 12.50
C ASP A 287 -23.16 0.88 11.52
N ALA A 288 -22.93 1.49 10.33
CA ALA A 288 -21.99 0.97 9.36
C ALA A 288 -20.54 1.11 9.85
N ILE A 289 -20.21 2.25 10.46
CA ILE A 289 -18.89 2.51 11.06
C ILE A 289 -18.60 1.49 12.17
N GLU A 290 -19.57 1.24 13.05
CA GLU A 290 -19.45 0.27 14.13
C GLU A 290 -19.31 -1.16 13.60
N ALA A 291 -20.12 -1.54 12.61
CA ALA A 291 -20.04 -2.86 11.99
C ALA A 291 -18.69 -3.11 11.31
N VAL A 292 -18.11 -2.10 10.65
CA VAL A 292 -16.77 -2.20 10.04
C VAL A 292 -15.70 -2.42 11.10
N ALA A 293 -15.66 -1.57 12.13
CA ALA A 293 -14.69 -1.68 13.21
C ALA A 293 -14.78 -3.04 13.93
N ASP A 294 -16.01 -3.51 14.21
CA ASP A 294 -16.23 -4.81 14.83
C ASP A 294 -15.79 -5.98 13.95
N ARG A 295 -16.06 -5.92 12.64
CA ARG A 295 -15.72 -6.98 11.68
C ARG A 295 -14.20 -7.11 11.53
N VAL A 296 -13.50 -5.99 11.32
CA VAL A 296 -12.03 -5.97 11.22
C VAL A 296 -11.39 -6.42 12.53
N LEU A 297 -11.89 -5.95 13.69
CA LEU A 297 -11.39 -6.38 15.00
C LEU A 297 -11.61 -7.88 15.22
N SER A 298 -12.79 -8.41 14.89
CA SER A 298 -13.08 -9.84 15.03
C SER A 298 -12.14 -10.67 14.16
N SER A 299 -11.99 -10.29 12.88
CA SER A 299 -11.06 -10.95 11.97
C SER A 299 -9.64 -10.90 12.49
N PHE A 300 -9.19 -9.78 13.06
CA PHE A 300 -7.85 -9.69 13.64
C PHE A 300 -7.69 -10.63 14.83
N LEU A 301 -8.63 -10.62 15.78
CA LEU A 301 -8.57 -11.47 16.98
C LEU A 301 -8.59 -12.96 16.64
N ASP A 302 -9.32 -13.36 15.60
CA ASP A 302 -9.40 -14.75 15.13
C ASP A 302 -8.09 -15.23 14.46
N THR A 303 -7.23 -14.32 14.01
CA THR A 303 -5.98 -14.65 13.30
C THR A 303 -4.70 -14.28 14.03
N ALA A 304 -4.81 -13.36 15.01
CA ALA A 304 -3.68 -12.78 15.73
C ALA A 304 -2.93 -13.83 16.56
N SER A 305 -1.61 -13.77 16.51
CA SER A 305 -0.74 -14.47 17.46
C SER A 305 -0.72 -13.74 18.82
N PRO A 306 -0.26 -14.41 19.90
CA PRO A 306 -0.05 -13.74 21.18
C PRO A 306 0.89 -12.53 21.10
N ASP A 307 1.86 -12.55 20.18
CA ASP A 307 2.75 -11.43 19.91
C ASP A 307 2.02 -10.26 19.24
N ASP A 308 1.16 -10.53 18.27
CA ASP A 308 0.36 -9.50 17.59
C ASP A 308 -0.58 -8.79 18.59
N LEU A 309 -1.20 -9.55 19.51
CA LEU A 309 -2.03 -8.99 20.57
C LEU A 309 -1.23 -8.10 21.52
N ARG A 310 0.00 -8.50 21.88
CA ARG A 310 0.91 -7.68 22.70
C ARG A 310 1.33 -6.42 21.97
N GLN A 311 1.66 -6.53 20.68
CA GLN A 311 2.07 -5.40 19.87
C GLN A 311 0.93 -4.39 19.69
N LEU A 312 -0.30 -4.86 19.44
CA LEU A 312 -1.48 -4.01 19.38
C LEU A 312 -1.74 -3.30 20.72
N ALA A 313 -1.60 -3.99 21.85
CA ALA A 313 -1.75 -3.35 23.16
C ALA A 313 -0.66 -2.27 23.40
N ALA A 314 0.57 -2.53 22.94
CA ALA A 314 1.70 -1.61 23.08
C ALA A 314 1.63 -0.39 22.14
N SER A 315 0.93 -0.48 21.00
CA SER A 315 0.86 0.61 20.02
C SER A 315 -0.07 1.76 20.44
N ARG A 316 -0.81 1.62 21.55
CA ARG A 316 -1.77 2.63 22.03
C ARG A 316 -1.12 4.01 22.21
N PRO A 317 -1.81 5.09 21.80
CA PRO A 317 -3.17 5.14 21.25
C PRO A 317 -3.27 4.86 19.73
N SER A 318 -2.16 4.58 19.05
CA SER A 318 -2.12 4.36 17.60
C SER A 318 -2.54 2.95 17.20
N ILE A 319 -3.23 2.84 16.07
CA ILE A 319 -3.61 1.57 15.47
C ILE A 319 -2.53 1.17 14.46
N PRO A 320 -2.08 -0.10 14.45
CA PRO A 320 -1.14 -0.60 13.45
C PRO A 320 -1.63 -0.31 12.02
N GLN A 321 -0.70 0.05 11.13
CA GLN A 321 -1.02 0.56 9.80
C GLN A 321 -1.88 -0.39 8.96
N ASP A 322 -1.62 -1.70 9.03
CA ASP A 322 -2.39 -2.69 8.27
C ASP A 322 -3.85 -2.78 8.73
N LEU A 323 -4.09 -2.64 10.04
CA LEU A 323 -5.45 -2.59 10.60
C LEU A 323 -6.16 -1.29 10.23
N ASP A 324 -5.48 -0.15 10.37
CA ASP A 324 -6.05 1.14 10.00
C ASP A 324 -6.41 1.18 8.51
N ARG A 325 -5.52 0.69 7.64
CA ARG A 325 -5.78 0.59 6.20
C ARG A 325 -6.96 -0.32 5.88
N ALA A 326 -7.06 -1.49 6.54
CA ALA A 326 -8.19 -2.39 6.33
C ALA A 326 -9.52 -1.75 6.78
N MET A 327 -9.55 -1.07 7.93
CA MET A 327 -10.73 -0.34 8.38
C MET A 327 -11.15 0.77 7.42
N LEU A 328 -10.20 1.56 6.92
CA LEU A 328 -10.50 2.63 5.98
C LEU A 328 -11.00 2.08 4.64
N MET A 329 -10.41 1.00 4.13
CA MET A 329 -10.88 0.39 2.88
C MET A 329 -12.29 -0.21 3.06
N ASP A 330 -12.51 -0.99 4.13
CA ASP A 330 -13.81 -1.60 4.40
C ASP A 330 -14.91 -0.57 4.67
N ALA A 331 -14.56 0.58 5.28
CA ALA A 331 -15.51 1.67 5.51
C ALA A 331 -15.82 2.45 4.23
N SER A 332 -14.83 2.64 3.35
CA SER A 332 -15.02 3.31 2.05
C SER A 332 -16.00 2.51 1.19
N ASP A 333 -15.83 1.19 1.16
CA ASP A 333 -16.76 0.27 0.47
C ASP A 333 -18.15 0.26 1.13
N ALA A 334 -18.22 0.21 2.47
CA ALA A 334 -19.50 0.14 3.19
C ALA A 334 -20.33 1.42 3.03
N LEU A 335 -19.68 2.59 3.03
CA LEU A 335 -20.32 3.90 2.87
C LEU A 335 -20.47 4.31 1.40
N ALA A 336 -19.89 3.56 0.47
CA ALA A 336 -19.81 3.88 -0.96
C ALA A 336 -19.20 5.28 -1.24
N VAL A 337 -18.20 5.68 -0.44
CA VAL A 337 -17.49 6.96 -0.56
C VAL A 337 -16.03 6.72 -0.93
N GLY A 338 -15.53 7.40 -1.96
CA GLY A 338 -14.15 7.23 -2.44
C GLY A 338 -13.08 7.76 -1.47
N ASP A 339 -13.34 8.88 -0.80
CA ASP A 339 -12.46 9.40 0.26
C ASP A 339 -13.25 9.58 1.57
N ILE A 340 -12.78 8.91 2.63
CA ILE A 340 -13.43 8.96 3.93
C ILE A 340 -13.12 10.31 4.59
N PRO A 341 -14.14 11.12 4.95
CA PRO A 341 -13.92 12.37 5.65
C PRO A 341 -13.21 12.17 6.98
N GLU A 342 -12.33 13.11 7.33
CA GLU A 342 -11.52 13.05 8.56
C GLU A 342 -12.34 12.78 9.85
N PRO A 343 -13.55 13.34 10.06
CA PRO A 343 -14.39 12.99 11.21
C PRO A 343 -14.75 11.50 11.30
N VAL A 344 -15.03 10.85 10.16
CA VAL A 344 -15.35 9.42 10.10
C VAL A 344 -14.11 8.58 10.41
N ARG A 345 -12.93 9.01 9.96
CA ARG A 345 -11.66 8.35 10.29
C ARG A 345 -11.39 8.39 11.80
N TYR A 346 -11.59 9.52 12.45
CA TYR A 346 -11.45 9.62 13.91
C TYR A 346 -12.45 8.71 14.64
N ARG A 347 -13.70 8.70 14.17
CA ARG A 347 -14.74 7.86 14.76
C ARG A 347 -14.44 6.36 14.62
N LEU A 348 -13.99 5.90 13.44
CA LEU A 348 -13.56 4.52 13.23
C LEU A 348 -12.49 4.09 14.24
N ARG A 349 -11.46 4.92 14.43
CA ARG A 349 -10.36 4.64 15.35
C ARG A 349 -10.81 4.64 16.82
N GLU A 350 -11.71 5.55 17.18
CA GLU A 350 -12.30 5.60 18.52
C GLU A 350 -13.11 4.33 18.80
N VAL A 351 -14.02 3.96 17.89
CA VAL A 351 -14.89 2.79 18.00
C VAL A 351 -14.05 1.50 18.07
N PHE A 352 -13.01 1.39 17.25
CA PHE A 352 -12.09 0.24 17.29
C PHE A 352 -11.54 0.01 18.70
N TRP A 353 -11.05 1.06 19.36
CA TRP A 353 -10.53 0.95 20.72
C TRP A 353 -11.61 0.69 21.76
N GLN A 354 -12.80 1.27 21.61
CA GLN A 354 -13.95 0.97 22.48
C GLN A 354 -14.32 -0.51 22.42
N ARG A 355 -14.45 -1.07 21.21
CA ARG A 355 -14.76 -2.49 20.99
C ARG A 355 -13.65 -3.41 21.49
N TYR A 356 -12.38 -3.05 21.26
CA TYR A 356 -11.25 -3.80 21.80
C TYR A 356 -11.26 -3.82 23.34
N ASN A 357 -11.57 -2.69 23.99
CA ASN A 357 -11.67 -2.61 25.45
C ASN A 357 -12.83 -3.45 25.99
N ALA A 358 -13.97 -3.45 25.30
CA ALA A 358 -15.16 -4.23 25.71
C ALA A 358 -14.95 -5.75 25.62
N ARG A 359 -14.08 -6.20 24.70
CA ARG A 359 -13.77 -7.64 24.49
C ARG A 359 -12.56 -8.12 25.28
N ARG A 360 -11.92 -7.25 26.07
CA ARG A 360 -10.78 -7.63 26.89
C ARG A 360 -11.28 -8.55 28.02
N PRO A 361 -10.70 -9.75 28.20
CA PRO A 361 -11.03 -10.61 29.33
C PRO A 361 -10.67 -9.96 30.67
#